data_AF-A0A959W9V6-F1
#
_entry.id   AF-A0A959W9V6-F1
#
_cell.length_a   1.000
_cell.length_b   1.000
_cell.length_c   1.000
_cell.angle_alpha   90.00
_cell.angle_beta   90.00
_cell.angle_gamma   90.00
#
_symmetry.space_group_name_H-M   'P 1'
#
loop_
_entity.id
_entity.type
_entity.pdbx_description
1 polymer ?
#
loop_
_entity_poly.entity_id
_entity_poly.type
_entity_poly.pdbx_seq_one_letter_code
_entity_poly.pdbx_strand_id
1 'polypeptide(L)'
;MKAKYLEVKELPERAPFPRSFLVSVLVGVEALSLVAREEVAETLTGVSQFDDVVFEVKAKQVDLAQLGGQGKAYRLSIVKAITEATNE
;
A
#
# COMPACT_ATOMS: atom_id res chain seq x y z
N MET A 1 9.03 -4.00 3.41
CA MET A 1 8.72 -4.95 2.33
C MET A 1 9.30 -4.41 1.03
N LYS A 2 10.19 -5.14 0.35
CA LYS A 2 10.71 -4.75 -0.97
C LYS A 2 9.73 -5.23 -2.04
N ALA A 3 9.30 -4.34 -2.92
CA ALA A 3 8.32 -4.63 -3.96
C ALA A 3 8.55 -3.72 -5.17
N LYS A 4 8.07 -4.14 -6.34
CA LYS A 4 8.04 -3.28 -7.52
C LYS A 4 6.77 -2.44 -7.51
N TYR A 5 6.90 -1.14 -7.71
CA TYR A 5 5.74 -0.24 -7.80
C TYR A 5 4.99 -0.45 -9.11
N LEU A 6 3.66 -0.55 -9.09
CA LEU A 6 2.85 -0.73 -10.31
C LEU A 6 2.02 0.52 -10.63
N GLU A 7 1.24 0.99 -9.68
CA GLU A 7 0.37 2.16 -9.85
C GLU A 7 -0.11 2.69 -8.51
N VAL A 8 -0.53 3.95 -8.51
CA VAL A 8 -1.27 4.58 -7.42
C VAL A 8 -2.57 5.15 -7.97
N LYS A 9 -3.68 4.86 -7.27
CA LYS A 9 -5.00 5.35 -7.63
C LYS A 9 -5.65 6.00 -6.43
N GLU A 10 -6.20 7.18 -6.63
CA GLU A 10 -7.00 7.86 -5.61
C GLU A 10 -8.30 7.09 -5.35
N LEU A 11 -8.62 6.88 -4.07
CA LEU A 11 -9.90 6.32 -3.66
C LEU A 11 -10.93 7.44 -3.44
N PRO A 12 -12.21 7.19 -3.74
CA PRO A 12 -13.25 8.21 -3.58
C PRO A 12 -13.38 8.62 -2.12
N GLU A 13 -13.31 9.93 -1.87
CA GLU A 13 -13.55 10.51 -0.56
C GLU A 13 -15.02 10.30 -0.16
N ARG A 14 -15.23 9.74 1.04
CA ARG A 14 -16.57 9.56 1.63
C ARG A 14 -16.48 9.75 3.12
N ALA A 15 -17.21 10.72 3.68
CA ALA A 15 -17.32 10.86 5.13
C ALA A 15 -17.84 9.54 5.76
N PRO A 16 -17.28 9.08 6.90
CA PRO A 16 -16.23 9.69 7.73
C PRO A 16 -14.79 9.26 7.36
N PHE A 17 -14.58 8.65 6.20
CA PHE A 17 -13.28 8.14 5.77
C PHE A 17 -12.45 9.24 5.10
N PRO A 18 -11.21 9.50 5.58
CA PRO A 18 -10.34 10.49 4.97
C PRO A 18 -9.89 10.04 3.58
N ARG A 19 -9.40 11.01 2.79
CA ARG A 19 -8.75 10.76 1.50
C ARG A 19 -7.67 9.69 1.65
N SER A 20 -7.68 8.71 0.76
CA SER A 20 -6.74 7.59 0.77
C SER A 20 -6.45 7.13 -0.65
N PHE A 21 -5.36 6.39 -0.80
CA PHE A 21 -4.86 5.92 -2.09
C PHE A 21 -4.70 4.42 -2.08
N LEU A 22 -5.03 3.78 -3.19
CA LEU A 22 -4.72 2.38 -3.44
C LEU A 22 -3.39 2.32 -4.18
N VAL A 23 -2.40 1.69 -3.58
CA VAL A 23 -1.08 1.46 -4.18
C VAL A 23 -0.98 -0.01 -4.56
N SER A 24 -0.82 -0.28 -5.84
CA SER A 24 -0.59 -1.62 -6.36
C SER A 24 0.92 -1.87 -6.44
N VAL A 25 1.37 -3.00 -5.91
CA VAL A 25 2.77 -3.42 -5.87
C VAL A 25 2.92 -4.88 -6.27
N LEU A 26 4.05 -5.24 -6.85
CA LEU A 26 4.41 -6.61 -7.18
C LEU A 26 5.47 -7.12 -6.20
N VAL A 27 5.14 -8.18 -5.46
CA VAL A 27 6.03 -8.87 -4.51
C VAL A 27 6.31 -10.27 -5.05
N GLY A 28 7.50 -10.47 -5.61
CA GLY A 28 7.81 -11.72 -6.32
C GLY A 28 6.90 -11.88 -7.55
N VAL A 29 5.95 -12.80 -7.47
CA VAL A 29 4.94 -13.06 -8.52
C VAL A 29 3.53 -12.61 -8.14
N GLU A 30 3.34 -12.09 -6.93
CA GLU A 30 2.04 -11.71 -6.41
C GLU A 30 1.81 -10.20 -6.52
N ALA A 31 0.68 -9.80 -7.10
CA ALA A 31 0.23 -8.42 -7.09
C ALA A 31 -0.61 -8.15 -5.83
N LEU A 32 -0.21 -7.15 -5.06
CA LEU A 32 -0.89 -6.72 -3.84
C LEU A 32 -1.38 -5.29 -3.99
N SER A 33 -2.61 -5.03 -3.58
CA SER A 33 -3.15 -3.67 -3.48
C SER A 33 -3.25 -3.27 -2.02
N LEU A 34 -2.48 -2.26 -1.63
CA LEU A 34 -2.38 -1.76 -0.27
C LEU A 34 -2.96 -0.36 -0.18
N VAL A 35 -3.54 -0.03 0.97
CA VAL A 35 -4.04 1.32 1.22
C VAL A 35 -2.92 2.18 1.81
N ALA A 36 -2.76 3.38 1.27
CA ALA A 36 -1.81 4.37 1.72
C ALA A 36 -2.51 5.72 1.97
N ARG A 37 -1.84 6.56 2.77
CA ARG A 37 -2.24 7.97 2.96
C ARG A 37 -1.66 8.84 1.84
N GLU A 38 -2.13 10.08 1.78
CA GLU A 38 -1.73 11.07 0.76
C GLU A 38 -0.22 11.30 0.69
N GLU A 39 0.45 11.40 1.84
CA GLU A 39 1.89 11.69 1.90
C GLU A 39 2.73 10.58 1.23
N VAL A 40 2.24 9.33 1.28
CA VAL A 40 2.87 8.20 0.60
C VAL A 40 2.66 8.28 -0.90
N ALA A 41 1.46 8.69 -1.35
CA ALA A 41 1.16 8.85 -2.77
C ALA A 41 2.01 9.98 -3.39
N GLU A 42 2.20 11.07 -2.66
CA GLU A 42 3.13 12.15 -3.06
C GLU A 42 4.56 11.65 -3.18
N THR A 43 5.03 10.81 -2.25
CA THR A 43 6.39 10.22 -2.30
C THR A 43 6.59 9.32 -3.53
N LEU A 44 5.51 8.66 -3.99
CA LEU A 44 5.52 7.83 -5.19
C LEU A 44 5.34 8.64 -6.48
N THR A 45 5.06 9.95 -6.38
CA THR A 45 4.92 10.83 -7.53
C THR A 45 6.31 11.07 -8.12
N GLY A 46 6.59 10.43 -9.26
CA GLY A 46 7.90 10.46 -9.91
C GLY A 46 8.69 9.15 -9.81
N VAL A 47 8.16 8.14 -9.11
CA VAL A 47 8.68 6.77 -9.17
C VAL A 47 8.19 6.11 -10.45
N SER A 48 9.08 5.52 -11.23
CA SER A 48 8.71 4.86 -12.47
C SER A 48 8.02 3.53 -12.17
N GLN A 49 7.12 3.13 -13.07
CA GLN A 49 6.50 1.82 -12.98
C GLN A 49 7.58 0.73 -13.04
N PHE A 50 7.46 -0.28 -12.17
CA PHE A 50 8.37 -1.39 -11.95
C PHE A 50 9.69 -1.08 -11.23
N ASP A 51 9.88 0.16 -10.77
CA ASP A 51 10.99 0.52 -9.88
C ASP A 51 10.89 -0.23 -8.55
N ASP A 52 12.06 -0.55 -8.01
CA ASP A 52 12.18 -1.19 -6.70
C ASP A 52 11.97 -0.17 -5.58
N VAL A 53 10.97 -0.42 -4.74
CA VAL A 53 10.61 0.45 -3.61
C VAL A 53 10.52 -0.39 -2.35
N VAL A 54 10.99 0.17 -1.23
CA VAL A 54 10.85 -0.44 0.09
C VAL A 54 9.69 0.24 0.82
N PHE A 55 8.65 -0.53 1.13
CA PHE A 55 7.49 -0.06 1.86
C PHE A 55 7.56 -0.46 3.33
N GLU A 56 7.33 0.50 4.22
CA GLU A 56 7.01 0.23 5.62
C GLU A 56 5.50 0.00 5.73
N VAL A 57 5.09 -1.17 6.23
CA VAL A 57 3.69 -1.57 6.30
C VAL A 57 3.24 -1.78 7.74
N LYS A 58 2.03 -1.33 8.07
CA LYS A 58 1.35 -1.58 9.33
C LYS A 58 0.28 -2.64 9.14
N ALA A 59 0.31 -3.67 9.97
CA ALA A 59 -0.74 -4.67 10.04
C ALA A 59 -1.78 -4.26 11.10
N LYS A 60 -3.07 -4.28 10.73
CA LYS A 60 -4.19 -4.18 11.65
C LYS A 60 -4.96 -5.49 11.62
N GLN A 61 -5.11 -6.15 12.77
CA GLN A 61 -5.92 -7.36 12.86
C GLN A 61 -7.37 -7.06 12.49
N VAL A 62 -7.96 -7.94 11.68
CA VAL A 62 -9.37 -7.92 11.30
C VAL A 62 -10.08 -8.98 12.13
N ASP A 63 -11.18 -8.58 12.75
CA ASP A 63 -12.07 -9.51 13.42
C ASP A 63 -12.89 -10.27 12.38
N LEU A 64 -12.47 -11.49 12.04
CA LEU A 64 -13.16 -12.34 11.08
C LEU A 64 -14.52 -12.81 11.59
N ALA A 65 -14.74 -12.85 12.90
CA ALA A 65 -16.03 -13.27 13.45
C ALA A 65 -17.15 -12.32 13.02
N GLN A 66 -16.85 -11.02 12.91
CA GLN A 66 -17.79 -10.01 12.39
C GLN A 66 -18.12 -10.19 10.90
N LEU A 67 -17.33 -10.99 10.18
CA LEU A 67 -17.50 -11.27 8.75
C LEU A 67 -17.92 -12.73 8.49
N GLY A 68 -18.33 -13.47 9.52
CA GLY A 68 -18.77 -14.87 9.41
C GLY A 68 -17.65 -15.89 9.19
N GLY A 69 -16.38 -15.49 9.38
CA GLY A 69 -15.21 -16.34 9.23
C GLY A 69 -14.60 -16.82 10.55
N GLN A 70 -13.62 -17.70 10.47
CA GLN A 70 -12.81 -18.17 11.60
C GLN A 70 -11.32 -17.94 11.33
N GLY A 71 -10.53 -17.69 12.38
CA GLY A 71 -9.08 -17.51 12.31
C GLY A 71 -8.59 -16.07 12.51
N LYS A 72 -7.33 -15.81 12.16
CA LYS A 72 -6.71 -14.47 12.23
C LYS A 72 -6.54 -13.93 10.81
N ALA A 73 -7.12 -12.78 10.52
CA ALA A 73 -6.82 -12.00 9.31
C ALA A 73 -6.21 -10.66 9.69
N TYR A 74 -5.44 -10.09 8.76
CA TYR A 74 -4.80 -8.80 8.93
C TYR A 74 -5.01 -7.97 7.68
N ARG A 75 -5.34 -6.70 7.86
CA ARG A 75 -5.28 -5.69 6.81
C ARG A 75 -3.93 -4.99 6.89
N LEU A 76 -3.23 -4.93 5.76
CA LEU A 76 -1.98 -4.19 5.63
C LEU A 76 -2.26 -2.79 5.06
N SER A 77 -1.56 -1.79 5.58
CA SER A 77 -1.55 -0.42 5.05
C SER A 77 -0.12 0.10 4.98
N ILE A 78 0.20 0.88 3.96
CA ILE A 78 1.52 1.50 3.83
C ILE A 78 1.60 2.71 4.76
N VAL A 79 2.67 2.78 5.54
CA VAL A 79 2.99 3.90 6.44
C VAL A 79 4.03 4.81 5.80
N LYS A 80 4.98 4.24 5.06
CA LYS A 80 6.08 4.96 4.42
C LYS A 80 6.54 4.25 3.16
N ALA A 81 6.93 5.01 2.14
CA ALA A 81 7.68 4.53 0.99
C ALA A 81 9.13 5.04 1.09
N ILE A 82 10.09 4.17 0.80
CA ILE A 82 11.52 4.48 0.74
C ILE A 82 11.96 4.13 -0.68
N THR A 83 12.25 5.15 -1.46
CA THR A 83 12.81 5.02 -2.80
C THR A 83 14.32 4.86 -2.66
N GLU A 84 14.89 3.77 -3.16
CA GLU A 84 16.34 3.68 -3.33
C GLU A 84 16.65 4.57 -4.54
N ALA A 85 17.01 5.83 -4.30
CA ALA A 85 17.52 6.67 -5.39
C ALA A 85 18.79 6.01 -5.91
N THR A 86 18.71 5.41 -7.09
CA THR A 86 19.87 4.96 -7.85
C THR A 86 20.70 6.21 -8.15
N ASN A 87 21.68 6.49 -7.29
CA ASN A 87 22.78 7.39 -7.61
C ASN A 87 23.58 6.68 -8.72
N GLU A 88 23.29 7.03 -9.97
CA GLU A 88 24.19 6.86 -11.10
C GLU A 88 25.07 8.11 -11.27
#